data_AF-A0A7C6ZDC7-F1
#
_entry.id   AF-A0A7C6ZDC7-F1
#
_cell.length_a   1.000
_cell.length_b   1.000
_cell.length_c   1.000
_cell.angle_alpha   90.00
_cell.angle_beta   90.00
_cell.angle_gamma   90.00
#
_symmetry.space_group_name_H-M   'P 1'
#
loop_
_entity.id
_entity.type
_entity.pdbx_description
1 polymer ?
#
loop_
_entity_poly.entity_id
_entity_poly.type
_entity_poly.pdbx_seq_one_letter_code
_entity_poly.pdbx_strand_id
1 'polypeptide(L)'
;MRRLGAAERRLSTFRRIAGACGGEKETRGGSMVGPILLLLVMVAAAVAATVSRDLFTSVISLGLASAALGTFYFYLGLDYAGAFELSAGAGLITVMFVSILSMMSRR
;
A
#
# COMPACT_ATOMS: atom_id res chain seq x y z
N MET A 1 -10.61 -10.23 -41.07
CA MET A 1 -9.83 -9.01 -40.72
C MET A 1 -10.59 -7.92 -39.92
N ARG A 2 -11.80 -8.13 -39.38
CA ARG A 2 -12.53 -7.09 -38.58
C ARG A 2 -12.36 -7.17 -37.05
N ARG A 3 -11.72 -8.21 -36.51
CA ARG A 3 -11.58 -8.42 -35.04
C ARG A 3 -10.36 -7.75 -34.40
N LEU A 4 -9.35 -7.37 -35.18
CA LEU A 4 -8.13 -6.70 -34.68
C LEU A 4 -8.40 -5.27 -34.21
N GLY A 5 -9.34 -4.55 -34.85
CA GLY A 5 -9.66 -3.16 -34.48
C GLY A 5 -10.36 -2.99 -33.12
N ALA A 6 -11.01 -4.03 -32.60
CA ALA A 6 -11.64 -3.98 -31.27
C ALA A 6 -10.62 -4.19 -30.13
N ALA A 7 -9.59 -5.01 -30.36
CA ALA A 7 -8.50 -5.24 -29.42
C ALA A 7 -7.59 -4.00 -29.31
N GLU A 8 -7.23 -3.40 -30.45
CA GLU A 8 -6.46 -2.15 -30.54
C GLU A 8 -7.15 -1.01 -29.76
N ARG A 9 -8.47 -0.84 -29.92
CA ARG A 9 -9.25 0.16 -29.17
C ARG A 9 -9.31 -0.11 -27.68
N ARG A 10 -9.30 -1.37 -27.25
CA ARG A 10 -9.24 -1.74 -25.83
C ARG A 10 -7.86 -1.44 -25.26
N LEU A 11 -6.79 -1.71 -26.01
CA LEU A 11 -5.41 -1.37 -25.62
C LEU A 11 -5.19 0.14 -25.53
N SER A 12 -5.70 0.93 -26.47
CA SER A 12 -5.60 2.38 -26.41
C SER A 12 -6.37 2.97 -25.24
N THR A 13 -7.54 2.41 -24.93
CA THR A 13 -8.35 2.81 -23.78
C THR A 13 -7.64 2.44 -22.47
N PHE A 14 -7.13 1.21 -22.36
CA PHE A 14 -6.37 0.76 -21.19
C PHE A 14 -5.10 1.59 -20.99
N ARG A 15 -4.39 1.95 -22.08
CA ARG A 15 -3.21 2.82 -22.03
C ARG A 15 -3.55 4.26 -21.61
N ARG A 16 -4.72 4.77 -21.99
CA ARG A 16 -5.21 6.08 -21.51
C ARG A 16 -5.62 6.04 -20.04
N ILE A 17 -6.24 4.95 -19.57
CA ILE A 17 -6.61 4.78 -18.16
C ILE A 17 -5.36 4.61 -17.30
N ALA A 18 -4.39 3.83 -17.76
CA ALA A 18 -3.07 3.74 -17.14
C ALA A 18 -2.42 5.13 -17.10
N GLY A 19 -2.27 5.81 -18.24
CA GLY A 19 -1.67 7.15 -18.30
C GLY A 19 -2.36 8.23 -17.45
N ALA A 20 -3.66 8.08 -17.16
CA ALA A 20 -4.43 9.03 -16.33
C ALA A 20 -4.37 8.74 -14.81
N CYS A 21 -3.89 7.56 -14.40
CA CYS A 21 -3.75 7.19 -12.98
C CYS A 21 -2.43 7.64 -12.35
N GLY A 22 -1.50 8.19 -13.14
CA GLY A 22 -0.30 8.87 -12.63
C GLY A 22 -0.69 10.25 -12.11
N GLY A 23 -1.26 10.28 -10.90
CA GLY A 23 -1.55 11.52 -10.20
C GLY A 23 -0.24 12.20 -9.82
N GLU A 24 0.25 13.09 -10.68
CA GLU A 24 1.30 14.04 -10.34
C GLU A 24 0.88 14.84 -9.09
N LYS A 25 1.49 14.56 -7.93
CA LYS A 25 1.54 15.48 -6.80
C LYS A 25 2.91 15.49 -6.13
N GLU A 26 3.70 16.43 -6.63
CA GLU A 26 4.43 17.42 -5.85
C GLU A 26 5.54 16.89 -4.94
N THR A 27 6.66 16.56 -5.59
CA THR A 27 8.01 16.68 -5.06
C THR A 27 8.27 18.14 -4.66
N ARG A 28 7.61 18.66 -3.62
CA ARG A 28 7.99 19.93 -3.01
C ARG A 28 9.18 19.70 -2.12
N GLY A 29 10.29 20.31 -2.52
CA GLY A 29 11.62 20.06 -2.01
C GLY A 29 11.77 20.21 -0.50
N GLY A 30 12.75 19.46 0.00
CA GLY A 30 13.58 19.93 1.11
C GLY A 30 13.22 19.42 2.50
N SER A 31 13.39 18.12 2.74
CA SER A 31 14.01 17.60 3.97
C SER A 31 14.17 16.08 3.88
N MET A 32 15.40 15.59 3.95
CA MET A 32 15.73 14.16 4.07
C MET A 32 15.02 13.48 5.27
N VAL A 33 14.51 14.29 6.20
CA VAL A 33 13.78 13.90 7.41
C VAL A 33 12.48 13.14 7.13
N GLY A 34 11.73 13.48 6.08
CA GLY A 34 10.43 12.86 5.78
C GLY A 34 10.50 11.34 5.57
N PRO A 35 11.27 10.84 4.58
CA PRO A 35 11.42 9.41 4.34
C PRO A 35 12.12 8.69 5.50
N ILE A 36 13.06 9.34 6.20
CA ILE A 36 13.74 8.77 7.37
C ILE A 36 12.74 8.53 8.51
N LEU A 37 11.84 9.48 8.75
CA LEU A 37 10.79 9.34 9.77
C LEU A 37 9.83 8.19 9.42
N LEU A 38 9.43 8.07 8.14
CA LEU A 38 8.61 6.95 7.67
C LEU A 38 9.29 5.60 7.91
N LEU A 39 10.59 5.49 7.63
CA LEU A 39 11.36 4.28 7.89
C LEU A 39 11.48 3.98 9.38
N LEU A 40 11.70 5.00 10.23
CA LEU A 40 11.71 4.82 11.68
C LEU A 40 10.36 4.33 12.21
N VAL A 41 9.26 4.90 11.73
CA VAL A 41 7.90 4.46 12.08
C VAL A 41 7.67 3.02 11.62
N MET A 42 8.09 2.68 10.41
CA MET A 42 7.98 1.32 9.86
C MET A 42 8.76 0.30 10.72
N VAL A 43 10.01 0.61 11.08
CA VAL A 43 10.83 -0.25 11.93
C VAL A 43 10.21 -0.38 13.33
N ALA A 44 9.79 0.73 13.94
CA ALA A 44 9.15 0.71 15.25
C ALA A 44 7.86 -0.12 15.24
N ALA A 45 7.04 0.01 14.20
CA ALA A 45 5.82 -0.76 14.01
C ALA A 45 6.11 -2.25 13.79
N ALA A 46 7.14 -2.60 13.02
CA ALA A 46 7.57 -3.98 12.82
C ALA A 46 8.08 -4.62 14.14
N VAL A 47 8.90 -3.89 14.91
CA VAL A 47 9.35 -4.34 16.23
C VAL A 47 8.17 -4.53 17.16
N ALA A 48 7.26 -3.54 17.24
CA ALA A 48 6.04 -3.65 18.04
C ALA A 48 5.18 -4.86 17.64
N ALA A 49 5.09 -5.16 16.34
CA ALA A 49 4.37 -6.32 15.85
C ALA A 49 4.97 -7.66 16.32
N THR A 50 6.30 -7.75 16.36
CA THR A 50 7.01 -8.98 16.79
C THR A 50 7.07 -9.18 18.30
N VAL A 51 7.08 -8.09 19.08
CA VAL A 51 7.16 -8.13 20.55
C VAL A 51 5.78 -8.27 21.19
N SER A 52 4.72 -7.93 20.45
CA SER A 52 3.35 -8.05 20.93
C SER A 52 2.98 -9.50 21.25
N ARG A 53 2.38 -9.72 22.43
CA ARG A 53 1.84 -11.03 22.84
C ARG A 53 0.49 -11.33 22.21
N ASP A 54 -0.27 -10.28 21.88
CA ASP A 54 -1.60 -10.39 21.29
C ASP A 54 -1.52 -10.28 19.77
N LEU A 55 -2.06 -11.29 19.08
CA LEU A 55 -2.07 -11.34 17.62
C LEU A 55 -2.82 -10.14 17.00
N PHE A 56 -3.85 -9.62 17.68
CA PHE A 56 -4.55 -8.42 17.23
C PHE A 56 -3.63 -7.21 17.15
N THR A 57 -2.89 -6.95 18.23
CA THR A 57 -1.93 -5.84 18.27
C THR A 57 -0.85 -6.04 17.23
N SER A 58 -0.35 -7.27 17.04
CA SER A 58 0.61 -7.59 15.98
C SER A 58 0.09 -7.23 14.59
N VAL A 59 -1.14 -7.63 14.24
CA VAL A 59 -1.72 -7.36 12.92
C VAL A 59 -1.97 -5.87 12.70
N ILE A 60 -2.45 -5.14 13.71
CA ILE A 60 -2.65 -3.69 13.61
C ILE A 60 -1.30 -2.98 13.41
N SER A 61 -0.26 -3.36 14.16
CA SER A 61 1.09 -2.84 13.98
C SER A 61 1.66 -3.17 12.59
N LEU A 62 1.44 -4.37 12.07
CA LEU A 62 1.80 -4.75 10.70
C LEU A 62 1.07 -3.93 9.64
N GLY A 63 -0.23 -3.67 9.83
CA GLY A 63 -1.02 -2.81 8.94
C GLY A 63 -0.48 -1.37 8.91
N LEU A 64 -0.06 -0.85 10.06
CA LEU A 64 0.60 0.46 10.17
C LEU A 64 1.95 0.49 9.45
N ALA A 65 2.75 -0.58 9.57
CA ALA A 65 4.02 -0.72 8.85
C ALA A 65 3.80 -0.76 7.33
N SER A 66 2.80 -1.51 6.86
CA SER A 66 2.44 -1.57 5.43
C SER A 66 1.90 -0.21 4.92
N ALA A 67 1.13 0.53 5.72
CA ALA A 67 0.68 1.87 5.36
C ALA A 67 1.86 2.87 5.23
N ALA A 68 2.83 2.79 6.13
CA ALA A 68 4.06 3.58 6.04
C ALA A 68 4.88 3.21 4.80
N LEU A 69 4.96 1.92 4.45
CA LEU A 69 5.64 1.44 3.24
C LEU A 69 4.94 1.91 1.96
N GLY A 70 3.60 1.85 1.90
CA GLY A 70 2.83 2.39 0.79
C GLY A 70 3.06 3.89 0.60
N THR A 71 3.09 4.64 1.70
CA THR A 71 3.44 6.08 1.70
C THR A 71 4.88 6.31 1.22
N PHE A 72 5.82 5.43 1.60
CA PHE A 72 7.21 5.49 1.16
C PHE A 72 7.35 5.25 -0.36
N TYR A 73 6.54 4.37 -0.96
CA TYR A 73 6.54 4.20 -2.41
C TYR A 73 6.09 5.45 -3.18
N PHE A 74 5.14 6.23 -2.66
CA PHE A 74 4.80 7.54 -3.24
C PHE A 74 5.98 8.53 -3.15
N TYR A 75 6.74 8.51 -2.06
CA TYR A 75 7.96 9.30 -1.94
C TYR A 75 9.03 8.92 -2.98
N LEU A 76 9.06 7.66 -3.41
CA LEU A 76 9.96 7.18 -4.47
C LEU A 76 9.43 7.47 -5.89
N GLY A 77 8.26 8.10 -6.04
CA GLY A 77 7.60 8.31 -7.32
C GLY A 77 7.00 7.04 -7.93
N LEU A 78 6.81 6.00 -7.12
CA LEU A 78 6.24 4.71 -7.53
C LEU A 78 4.74 4.66 -7.23
N ASP A 79 3.94 5.50 -7.90
CA ASP A 79 2.53 5.72 -7.58
C ASP A 79 1.67 4.44 -7.61
N TYR A 80 1.89 3.57 -8.61
CA TYR A 80 1.18 2.30 -8.69
C TYR A 80 1.56 1.34 -7.57
N ALA A 81 2.84 1.31 -7.17
CA ALA A 81 3.29 0.46 -6.08
C ALA A 81 2.75 0.97 -4.74
N GLY A 82 2.74 2.29 -4.53
CA GLY A 82 2.15 2.92 -3.35
C GLY A 82 0.65 2.65 -3.23
N ALA A 83 -0.10 2.85 -4.32
CA ALA A 83 -1.53 2.57 -4.34
C ALA A 83 -1.85 1.08 -4.16
N PHE A 84 -1.04 0.20 -4.75
CA PHE A 84 -1.19 -1.25 -4.61
C PHE A 84 -0.90 -1.70 -3.18
N GLU A 85 0.19 -1.24 -2.56
CA GLU A 85 0.54 -1.60 -1.19
C GLU A 85 -0.48 -1.06 -0.18
N LEU A 86 -0.95 0.18 -0.33
CA LEU A 86 -2.00 0.74 0.53
C LEU A 86 -3.32 -0.03 0.41
N SER A 87 -3.70 -0.44 -0.80
CA SER A 87 -4.93 -1.18 -1.03
C SER A 87 -4.83 -2.63 -0.58
N ALA A 88 -3.84 -3.36 -1.08
CA ALA A 88 -3.68 -4.80 -0.83
C ALA A 88 -3.09 -5.09 0.55
N GLY A 89 -1.97 -4.45 0.92
CA GLY A 89 -1.27 -4.68 2.18
C GLY A 89 -1.99 -4.03 3.37
N ALA A 90 -2.05 -2.71 3.39
CA ALA A 90 -2.62 -1.96 4.50
C ALA A 90 -4.15 -2.10 4.59
N GLY A 91 -4.83 -2.26 3.46
CA GLY A 91 -6.28 -2.47 3.39
C GLY A 91 -6.68 -3.94 3.51
N LEU A 92 -6.67 -4.66 2.38
CA LEU A 92 -7.26 -5.99 2.24
C LEU A 92 -6.66 -7.02 3.20
N ILE A 93 -5.33 -7.19 3.19
CA ILE A 93 -4.64 -8.20 4.00
C ILE A 93 -4.86 -7.91 5.48
N THR A 94 -4.69 -6.66 5.91
CA THR A 94 -4.89 -6.26 7.31
C THR A 94 -6.33 -6.50 7.76
N VAL A 95 -7.33 -6.07 6.99
CA VAL A 95 -8.74 -6.29 7.32
C VAL A 95 -9.10 -7.78 7.34
N MET A 96 -8.59 -8.56 6.38
CA MET A 96 -8.76 -10.01 6.36
C MET A 96 -8.20 -10.66 7.63
N PHE A 97 -6.98 -10.30 8.04
CA PHE A 97 -6.39 -10.83 9.26
C PHE A 97 -7.17 -10.41 10.50
N VAL A 98 -7.54 -9.14 10.64
CA VAL A 98 -8.36 -8.67 11.76
C VAL A 98 -9.69 -9.43 11.83
N SER A 99 -10.32 -9.68 10.68
CA SER A 99 -11.57 -10.45 10.61
C SER A 99 -11.39 -11.90 11.07
N ILE A 100 -10.31 -12.56 10.62
CA ILE A 100 -9.97 -13.92 11.01
C ILE A 100 -9.64 -13.99 12.51
N LEU A 101 -8.84 -13.06 13.03
CA LEU A 101 -8.52 -12.97 14.46
C LEU A 101 -9.77 -12.72 15.30
N SER A 102 -10.69 -11.87 14.82
CA SER A 102 -12.00 -11.65 15.44
C SER A 102 -12.87 -12.90 15.47
N MET A 103 -12.72 -13.78 14.50
CA MET A 103 -13.43 -15.05 14.50
C MET A 103 -12.78 -16.06 15.45
N MET A 104 -11.44 -16.11 15.50
CA MET A 104 -10.71 -17.05 16.35
C MET A 104 -10.77 -16.70 17.84
N SER A 105 -10.67 -15.42 18.18
CA SER A 105 -10.76 -14.95 19.56
C SER A 105 -12.16 -15.07 20.18
N ARG A 106 -13.17 -15.46 19.39
CA ARG A 106 -14.54 -15.70 19.87
C ARG A 106 -14.75 -17.14 20.37
N ARG A 107 -13.68 -17.82 20.76
CA ARG A 107 -13.67 -19.07 21.52
C ARG A 107 -12.82 -18.89 22.77
#